data_AF-A0AAJ1QA25-F1
#
_entry.id   AF-A0AAJ1QA25-F1
#
_cell.length_a   1.000
_cell.length_b   1.000
_cell.length_c   1.000
_cell.angle_alpha   90.00
_cell.angle_beta   90.00
_cell.angle_gamma   90.00
#
_symmetry.space_group_name_H-M   'P 1'
#
loop_
_entity.id
_entity.type
_entity.pdbx_description
1 polymer ?
#
loop_
_entity_poly.entity_id
_entity_poly.type
_entity_poly.pdbx_seq_one_letter_code
_entity_poly.pdbx_strand_id
1 'polypeptide(L)' 'FIGDIIAPWLASHTGKNFSAVPTTDLVTNPMDYLNPAHPLLLISFGRSGNSPESVAAVELANQFVPECYHLPITC' A
#
# COMPACT_ATOMS: atom_id res chain seq x y z
N PHE A 1 -0.04 1.75 -13.72
CA PHE A 1 -0.63 2.80 -12.86
C PHE A 1 0.49 3.55 -12.12
N ILE A 2 0.21 4.59 -11.32
CA ILE A 2 1.27 5.43 -10.68
C ILE A 2 2.29 4.56 -9.93
N GLY A 3 1.80 3.62 -9.10
CA GLY A 3 2.63 2.69 -8.34
C GLY A 3 3.59 1.87 -9.21
N ASP A 4 3.09 1.29 -10.31
CA ASP A 4 3.90 0.43 -11.19
C ASP A 4 5.07 1.17 -11.84
N ILE A 5 4.92 2.49 -12.05
CA ILE A 5 5.95 3.32 -12.66
C ILE A 5 7.04 3.67 -11.61
N ILE A 6 6.63 4.02 -10.39
CA ILE A 6 7.56 4.53 -9.37
C ILE A 6 8.24 3.42 -8.56
N ALA A 7 7.57 2.28 -8.34
CA ALA A 7 8.08 1.19 -7.50
C ALA A 7 9.47 0.67 -7.95
N PRO A 8 9.71 0.32 -9.23
CA PRO A 8 11.03 -0.16 -9.66
C PRO A 8 12.09 0.94 -9.54
N TRP A 9 11.73 2.20 -9.81
CA TRP A 9 12.67 3.32 -9.68
C TRP A 9 13.07 3.52 -8.21
N LEU A 10 12.11 3.56 -7.28
CA LEU A 10 12.36 3.68 -5.84
C LEU A 10 13.18 2.50 -5.30
N ALA A 11 12.86 1.28 -5.73
CA ALA A 11 13.62 0.09 -5.36
C ALA A 11 15.09 0.21 -5.81
N SER A 12 15.33 0.62 -7.07
CA SER A 12 16.68 0.80 -7.59
C SER A 12 17.47 1.92 -6.89
N HIS A 13 16.81 3.00 -6.47
CA HIS A 13 17.46 4.16 -5.85
C HIS A 13 17.73 3.99 -4.35
N THR A 14 16.90 3.21 -3.65
CA THR A 14 16.98 3.08 -2.19
C THR A 14 17.47 1.72 -1.72
N GLY A 15 17.46 0.70 -2.59
CA GLY A 15 17.74 -0.69 -2.23
C GLY A 15 16.66 -1.33 -1.34
N LYS A 16 15.50 -0.69 -1.18
CA LYS A 16 14.37 -1.21 -0.38
C LYS A 16 13.35 -1.94 -1.26
N ASN A 17 12.51 -2.74 -0.62
CA ASN A 17 11.42 -3.45 -1.28
C ASN A 17 10.22 -2.53 -1.49
N PHE A 18 9.74 -2.45 -2.73
CA PHE A 18 8.50 -1.75 -3.10
C PHE A 18 7.63 -2.69 -3.93
N SER A 19 6.34 -2.73 -3.60
CA SER A 19 5.33 -3.47 -4.36
C SER A 19 4.21 -2.51 -4.75
N ALA A 20 3.88 -2.47 -6.03
CA ALA A 20 2.70 -1.78 -6.51
C ALA A 20 1.53 -2.77 -6.51
N VAL A 21 0.50 -2.47 -5.71
CA VAL A 21 -0.66 -3.36 -5.53
C VAL A 21 -1.94 -2.55 -5.74
N PRO A 22 -2.83 -2.96 -6.66
CA PRO A 22 -4.16 -2.37 -6.76
C PRO A 22 -4.93 -2.55 -5.45
N THR A 23 -5.63 -1.51 -4.98
CA THR A 23 -6.43 -1.59 -3.74
C THR A 23 -7.49 -2.69 -3.79
N THR A 24 -8.06 -2.96 -4.98
CA THR A 24 -9.00 -4.07 -5.20
C THR A 24 -8.40 -5.44 -4.89
N ASP A 25 -7.14 -5.64 -5.24
CA ASP A 25 -6.45 -6.91 -5.07
C ASP A 25 -6.01 -7.08 -3.61
N LEU A 26 -5.51 -6.00 -3.01
CA LEU A 26 -5.15 -5.95 -1.60
C LEU A 26 -6.36 -6.24 -0.68
N VAL A 27 -7.52 -5.66 -0.99
CA VAL A 27 -8.74 -5.90 -0.19
C VAL A 27 -9.27 -7.32 -0.38
N THR A 28 -9.12 -7.89 -1.58
CA THR A 28 -9.61 -9.25 -1.88
C THR A 28 -8.71 -10.34 -1.27
N ASN A 29 -7.38 -10.16 -1.33
CA ASN A 29 -6.39 -11.14 -0.87
C ASN A 29 -5.31 -10.48 0.01
N PRO A 30 -5.66 -9.95 1.20
CA PRO A 30 -4.74 -9.13 2.00
C PRO A 30 -3.46 -9.87 2.43
N MET A 31 -3.57 -11.18 2.70
CA MET A 31 -2.43 -11.98 3.19
C MET A 31 -1.36 -12.25 2.13
N ASP A 32 -1.67 -12.03 0.84
CA ASP A 32 -0.67 -12.15 -0.22
C ASP A 32 0.30 -10.95 -0.25
N TYR A 33 -0.10 -9.84 0.37
CA TYR A 33 0.61 -8.56 0.28
C TYR A 33 1.03 -7.99 1.65
N LEU A 34 0.32 -8.33 2.72
CA LEU A 34 0.58 -7.85 4.08
C LEU A 34 1.36 -8.89 4.87
N ASN A 35 2.61 -8.56 5.21
CA ASN A 35 3.46 -9.41 6.04
C ASN A 35 3.59 -8.82 7.46
N PRO A 36 3.04 -9.48 8.50
CA PRO A 36 3.09 -8.99 9.88
C PRO A 36 4.51 -8.95 10.47
N ALA A 37 5.47 -9.65 9.88
CA ALA A 37 6.84 -9.75 10.39
C ALA A 37 7.72 -8.53 10.05
N HIS A 38 7.25 -7.63 9.18
CA HIS A 38 8.01 -6.47 8.74
C HIS A 38 7.20 -5.18 8.88
N PRO A 39 7.85 -4.05 9.22
CA PRO A 39 7.20 -2.75 9.16
C PRO A 39 6.69 -2.44 7.76
N LEU A 40 5.49 -1.87 7.68
CA LEU A 40 4.84 -1.51 6.42
C LEU A 40 4.68 0.01 6.31
N LEU A 41 5.03 0.55 5.15
CA LEU A 41 4.58 1.87 4.73
C LEU A 41 3.60 1.71 3.58
N LEU A 42 2.32 1.96 3.83
CA LEU A 42 1.27 1.96 2.83
C LEU A 42 1.18 3.35 2.18
N ILE A 43 1.48 3.43 0.87
CA ILE A 43 1.38 4.67 0.09
C ILE A 43 0.12 4.62 -0.76
N SER A 44 -0.89 5.41 -0.37
CA SER A 44 -2.22 5.37 -0.98
C SER A 44 -2.40 6.52 -1.98
N PHE A 45 -2.53 6.19 -3.26
CA PHE A 45 -2.84 7.17 -4.31
C PHE A 45 -4.34 7.21 -4.57
N GLY A 46 -4.97 8.38 -4.45
CA GLY A 46 -6.39 8.56 -4.72
C GLY A 46 -6.72 9.94 -5.26
N ARG A 47 -7.85 10.10 -5.95
CA ARG A 47 -8.32 11.43 -6.39
C ARG A 47 -9.13 12.14 -5.30
N SER A 48 -10.02 11.41 -4.63
CA SER A 48 -10.98 11.96 -3.66
C SER A 48 -10.79 11.41 -2.25
N GLY A 49 -9.82 10.52 -2.03
CA GLY A 49 -9.57 9.84 -0.75
C GLY A 49 -10.67 8.89 -0.23
N ASN A 50 -11.86 8.89 -0.83
CA ASN A 50 -13.07 8.29 -0.27
C ASN A 50 -13.57 7.03 -1.00
N SER A 51 -12.71 6.35 -1.78
CA SER A 51 -13.09 5.06 -2.36
C SER A 51 -13.24 4.02 -1.22
N PRO A 52 -14.31 3.21 -1.19
CA PRO A 52 -14.48 2.17 -0.18
C PRO A 52 -13.28 1.22 -0.10
N GLU A 53 -12.69 0.88 -1.24
CA GLU A 53 -11.51 0.03 -1.33
C GLU A 53 -10.26 0.69 -0.72
N SER A 54 -10.13 2.02 -0.84
CA SER A 54 -9.03 2.76 -0.25
C SER A 54 -9.10 2.78 1.28
N VAL A 55 -10.31 2.93 1.83
CA VAL A 55 -10.54 2.90 3.27
C VAL A 55 -10.32 1.48 3.81
N ALA A 56 -10.90 0.48 3.15
CA ALA A 56 -10.74 -0.93 3.54
C ALA A 56 -9.28 -1.38 3.50
N ALA A 57 -8.48 -0.94 2.52
CA ALA A 57 -7.06 -1.24 2.45
C ALA A 57 -6.29 -0.74 3.68
N VAL A 58 -6.59 0.47 4.16
CA VAL A 58 -5.98 1.04 5.37
C VAL A 58 -6.39 0.27 6.61
N GLU A 59 -7.68 -0.09 6.73
CA GLU A 59 -8.20 -0.86 7.86
C GLU A 59 -7.54 -2.25 7.94
N LEU A 60 -7.46 -2.97 6.82
CA LEU A 60 -6.80 -4.28 6.75
C LEU A 60 -5.31 -4.19 7.08
N ALA A 61 -4.61 -3.17 6.56
CA ALA A 61 -3.19 -2.96 6.86
C ALA A 61 -2.95 -2.75 8.36
N ASN A 62 -3.78 -1.93 9.02
CA ASN A 62 -3.72 -1.73 10.48
C ASN A 62 -4.08 -2.99 11.28
N GLN A 63 -4.98 -3.82 10.75
CA GLN A 63 -5.38 -5.07 11.41
C GLN A 63 -4.28 -6.13 11.35
N PHE A 64 -3.60 -6.27 10.20
CA PHE A 64 -2.66 -7.36 9.96
C PHE A 64 -1.20 -6.99 10.24
N VAL A 65 -0.81 -5.71 10.17
CA VAL A 65 0.58 -5.30 10.37
C VAL A 65 0.69 -4.39 11.60
N PRO A 66 1.32 -4.84 12.71
CA PRO A 66 1.41 -4.06 13.95
C PRO A 66 2.17 -2.73 13.78
N GLU A 67 3.23 -2.73 12.96
CA GLU A 67 4.03 -1.54 12.67
C GLU A 67 3.68 -1.02 11.27
N CYS A 68 2.51 -0.37 11.17
CA CYS A 68 1.98 0.17 9.92
C CYS A 68 1.99 1.70 9.90
N TYR A 69 2.56 2.26 8.85
CA TYR A 69 2.60 3.68 8.55
C TYR A 69 1.84 3.97 7.26
N HIS A 70 1.26 5.18 7.16
CA HIS A 70 0.43 5.56 6.03
C HIS A 70 0.90 6.88 5.42
N LEU A 71 1.04 6.91 4.10
CA LEU A 71 1.31 8.12 3.33
C LEU A 71 0.21 8.29 2.25
N PRO A 72 -0.88 9.01 2.56
CA PRO A 72 -1.89 9.32 1.58
C PRO A 72 -1.40 10.42 0.62
N ILE A 73 -1.50 10.16 -0.68
CA ILE A 73 -1.25 11.12 -1.76
C ILE A 73 -2.57 11.28 -2.50
N THR A 74 -3.32 12.33 -2.16
CA THR A 74 -4.61 12.68 -2.76
C THR A 74 -4.61 14.09 -3.33
N CYS A 75 -5.51 14.33 -4.29
CA CYS A 75 -5.85 15.66 -4.78
C CYS A 75 -6.84 16.37 -3.84
#